data_AF-A0A068V6X9-F1
#
_entry.id   AF-A0A068V6X9-F1
#
_cell.length_a   1.000
_cell.length_b   1.000
_cell.length_c   1.000
_cell.angle_alpha   90.00
_cell.angle_beta   90.00
_cell.angle_gamma   90.00
#
_symmetry.space_group_name_H-M   'P 1'
#
loop_
_entity.id
_entity.type
_entity.pdbx_description
1 polymer ?
#
loop_
_entity_poly.entity_id
_entity_poly.type
_entity_poly.pdbx_seq_one_letter_code
_entity_poly.pdbx_strand_id
1 'polypeptide(L)'
;MLSSIVVEVFWCELKSYRVSYFTRANMVIWVLQALGGWKDELAYCELLLKDDIFNNSAWNQRYFVVTRSPLLGGLGAMRESEVTCTVNAIMEHPENESPWRYLRGLYRNDTQALVQDPQVASVCLKILTAKNNYVHALSMLLDLLCHGFQPSLEIRNAVYGLSDSGAQGSDLVKVVCSILELVDPMRANYWKWRRNMAPAQAAQCLKDDGLTGLSL
;
A
#
# COMPACT_ATOMS: atom_id res chain seq x y z
N MET A 1 8.40 31.43 -2.31
CA MET A 1 9.71 31.70 -1.67
C MET A 1 9.62 31.62 -0.14
N LEU A 2 8.58 32.17 0.50
CA LEU A 2 8.36 32.01 1.96
C LEU A 2 7.94 30.57 2.37
N SER A 3 7.31 29.78 1.50
CA SER A 3 6.88 28.40 1.80
C SER A 3 8.07 27.43 1.98
N SER A 4 9.01 27.42 1.03
CA SER A 4 10.17 26.52 1.08
C SER A 4 11.14 26.87 2.20
N ILE A 5 11.34 28.16 2.48
CA ILE A 5 12.24 28.63 3.56
C ILE A 5 11.65 28.28 4.93
N VAL A 6 10.32 28.37 5.13
CA VAL A 6 9.70 27.97 6.41
C VAL A 6 9.86 26.47 6.65
N VAL A 7 9.71 25.64 5.62
CA VAL A 7 9.90 24.18 5.72
C VAL A 7 11.37 23.82 5.97
N GLU A 8 12.31 24.49 5.27
CA GLU A 8 13.75 24.22 5.37
C GLU A 8 14.36 24.75 6.68
N VAL A 9 13.94 25.93 7.16
CA VAL A 9 14.33 26.48 8.47
C VAL A 9 13.78 25.61 9.60
N PHE A 10 12.53 25.13 9.51
CA PHE A 10 12.00 24.17 10.48
C PHE A 10 12.72 22.82 10.43
N TRP A 11 13.12 22.36 9.24
CA TRP A 11 13.84 21.09 9.10
C TRP A 11 15.27 21.15 9.65
N CYS A 12 15.96 22.29 9.48
CA CYS A 12 17.31 22.52 9.97
C CYS A 12 17.35 22.84 11.48
N GLU A 13 16.50 23.74 11.99
CA GLU A 13 16.53 24.10 13.42
C GLU A 13 16.09 22.95 14.33
N LEU A 14 15.15 22.10 13.87
CA LEU A 14 14.67 20.98 14.67
C LEU A 14 15.59 19.75 14.68
N LYS A 15 16.68 19.71 13.88
CA LYS A 15 17.74 18.71 14.11
C LYS A 15 18.47 18.96 15.43
N SER A 16 18.48 20.21 15.91
CA SER A 16 19.20 20.64 17.12
C SER A 16 18.42 20.41 18.41
N TYR A 17 17.08 20.35 18.35
CA TYR A 17 16.20 20.10 19.47
C TYR A 17 15.58 18.72 19.27
N ARG A 18 15.72 17.79 20.23
CA ARG A 18 15.19 16.41 20.17
C ARG A 18 13.64 16.34 20.08
N VAL A 19 13.06 16.88 19.01
CA VAL A 19 11.64 16.86 18.70
C VAL A 19 11.38 15.58 17.91
N SER A 20 10.46 14.74 18.39
CA SER A 20 10.16 13.48 17.73
C SER A 20 9.63 13.73 16.31
N TYR A 21 9.92 12.81 15.38
CA TYR A 21 9.42 12.84 14.00
C TYR A 21 7.89 13.03 13.93
N PHE A 22 7.17 12.51 14.93
CA PHE A 22 5.71 12.65 15.04
C PHE A 22 5.27 14.08 15.29
N THR A 23 5.94 14.82 16.17
CA THR A 23 5.63 16.24 16.43
C THR A 23 5.94 17.10 15.21
N ARG A 24 7.00 16.77 14.47
CA ARG A 24 7.40 17.48 13.25
C ARG A 24 6.39 17.29 12.11
N ALA A 25 5.91 16.07 11.89
CA ALA A 25 4.89 15.80 10.87
C ALA A 25 3.56 16.51 11.14
N ASN A 26 3.11 16.53 12.41
CA ASN A 26 1.87 17.23 12.78
C ASN A 26 1.95 18.75 12.61
N MET A 27 3.12 19.36 12.85
CA MET A 27 3.33 20.79 12.61
C MET A 27 3.29 21.14 11.12
N VAL A 28 3.93 20.35 10.25
CA VAL A 28 3.88 20.60 8.80
C VAL A 28 2.46 20.44 8.26
N ILE A 29 1.73 19.40 8.72
CA ILE A 29 0.31 19.21 8.40
C ILE A 29 -0.51 20.45 8.82
N TRP A 30 -0.32 20.93 10.05
CA TRP A 30 -1.04 22.10 10.55
C TRP A 30 -0.70 23.36 9.74
N VAL A 31 0.58 23.61 9.44
CA VAL A 31 1.03 24.77 8.65
C VAL A 31 0.41 24.76 7.27
N LEU A 32 0.41 23.61 6.57
CA LEU A 32 -0.18 23.49 5.25
C LEU A 32 -1.69 23.76 5.26
N GLN A 33 -2.39 23.26 6.29
CA GLN A 33 -3.83 23.46 6.44
C GLN A 33 -4.20 24.90 6.84
N ALA A 34 -3.41 25.51 7.72
CA ALA A 34 -3.71 26.84 8.28
C ALA A 34 -3.21 27.98 7.40
N LEU A 35 -2.04 27.83 6.77
CA LEU A 35 -1.32 28.90 6.07
C LEU A 35 -1.16 28.64 4.57
N GLY A 36 -1.50 27.45 4.07
CA GLY A 36 -1.29 27.05 2.69
C GLY A 36 0.15 26.62 2.39
N GLY A 37 0.61 26.80 1.15
CA GLY A 37 1.95 26.36 0.71
C GLY A 37 1.99 25.04 -0.07
N TRP A 38 0.83 24.51 -0.47
CA TRP A 38 0.67 23.22 -1.16
C TRP A 38 1.41 23.06 -2.50
N LYS A 39 1.72 24.17 -3.19
CA LYS A 39 2.17 24.16 -4.59
C LYS A 39 3.44 23.33 -4.81
N ASP A 40 4.39 23.40 -3.88
CA ASP A 40 5.71 22.78 -4.01
C ASP A 40 5.85 21.52 -3.14
N GLU A 41 4.83 21.19 -2.35
CA GLU A 41 4.93 20.15 -1.32
C GLU A 41 5.02 18.74 -1.92
N LEU A 42 4.31 18.47 -3.02
CA LEU A 42 4.41 17.18 -3.70
C LEU A 42 5.82 16.97 -4.28
N ALA A 43 6.39 18.01 -4.88
CA ALA A 43 7.76 17.99 -5.40
C ALA A 43 8.79 17.85 -4.26
N TYR A 44 8.54 18.45 -3.10
CA TYR A 44 9.38 18.27 -1.93
C TYR A 44 9.36 16.83 -1.41
N CYS A 45 8.18 16.19 -1.36
CA CYS A 45 8.09 14.75 -1.07
C CYS A 45 8.91 13.91 -2.05
N GLU A 46 8.94 14.25 -3.35
CA GLU A 46 9.76 13.55 -4.34
C GLU A 46 11.25 13.71 -4.07
N LEU A 47 11.70 14.88 -3.64
CA LEU A 47 13.11 15.08 -3.25
C LEU A 47 13.48 14.22 -2.04
N LEU A 48 12.61 14.17 -1.02
CA LEU A 48 12.84 13.33 0.16
C LEU A 48 12.87 11.83 -0.19
N LEU A 49 12.02 11.38 -1.11
CA LEU A 49 11.98 9.98 -1.54
C LEU A 49 13.14 9.62 -2.49
N LYS A 50 13.67 10.60 -3.24
CA LYS A 50 14.90 10.42 -4.02
C LYS A 50 16.14 10.30 -3.13
N ASP A 51 16.17 11.02 -2.01
CA ASP A 51 17.26 10.94 -1.02
C ASP A 51 17.17 9.64 -0.20
N ASP A 52 15.98 9.29 0.27
CA ASP A 52 15.72 8.06 1.01
C ASP A 52 14.32 7.50 0.69
N ILE A 53 14.28 6.47 -0.15
CA ILE A 53 13.04 5.79 -0.53
C ILE A 53 12.38 5.05 0.65
N PHE A 54 13.13 4.72 1.70
CA PHE A 54 12.64 4.08 2.93
C PHE A 54 12.06 5.09 3.93
N ASN A 55 12.06 6.39 3.60
CA ASN A 55 11.49 7.43 4.45
C ASN A 55 9.95 7.33 4.51
N ASN A 56 9.46 6.55 5.48
CA ASN A 56 8.01 6.36 5.71
C ASN A 56 7.27 7.68 5.99
N SER A 57 7.93 8.68 6.59
CA SER A 57 7.32 9.99 6.81
C SER A 57 7.09 10.73 5.50
N ALA A 58 8.00 10.63 4.53
CA ALA A 58 7.82 11.22 3.20
C ALA A 58 6.67 10.56 2.43
N TRP A 59 6.54 9.23 2.48
CA TRP A 59 5.38 8.52 1.92
C TRP A 59 4.05 8.94 2.57
N ASN A 60 4.01 9.07 3.90
CA ASN A 60 2.83 9.54 4.60
C ASN A 60 2.48 11.00 4.26
N GLN A 61 3.48 11.87 4.17
CA GLN A 61 3.30 13.27 3.76
C GLN A 61 2.80 13.35 2.33
N ARG A 62 3.37 12.56 1.40
CA ARG A 62 2.89 12.44 0.02
C ARG A 62 1.40 12.08 0.00
N TYR A 63 0.99 11.11 0.81
CA TYR A 63 -0.42 10.68 0.88
C TYR A 63 -1.31 11.81 1.38
N PHE A 64 -0.86 12.51 2.43
CA PHE A 64 -1.57 13.68 2.96
C PHE A 64 -1.74 14.76 1.88
N VAL A 65 -0.68 15.10 1.15
CA VAL A 65 -0.72 16.10 0.08
C VAL A 65 -1.65 15.69 -1.04
N VAL A 66 -1.53 14.45 -1.55
CA VAL A 66 -2.39 13.92 -2.62
C VAL A 66 -3.86 13.93 -2.21
N THR A 67 -4.17 13.61 -0.96
CA THR A 67 -5.57 13.50 -0.50
C THR A 67 -6.18 14.79 0.03
N ARG A 68 -5.37 15.75 0.51
CA ARG A 68 -5.85 16.97 1.19
C ARG A 68 -5.55 18.25 0.46
N SER A 69 -4.62 18.25 -0.50
CA SER A 69 -4.30 19.44 -1.27
C SER A 69 -5.52 19.87 -2.09
N PRO A 70 -5.98 21.12 -1.98
CA PRO A 70 -7.05 21.64 -2.81
C PRO A 70 -6.63 21.80 -4.28
N LEU A 71 -5.33 21.70 -4.58
CA LEU A 71 -4.78 21.92 -5.92
C LEU A 71 -4.73 20.65 -6.79
N LEU A 72 -4.79 19.46 -6.17
CA LEU A 72 -4.51 18.18 -6.86
C LEU A 72 -5.76 17.38 -7.23
N GLY A 73 -6.96 17.82 -6.81
CA GLY A 73 -8.20 17.11 -7.12
C GLY A 73 -8.39 15.77 -6.37
N GLY A 74 -7.53 15.46 -5.40
CA GLY A 74 -7.64 14.26 -4.58
C GLY A 74 -7.27 12.96 -5.30
N LEU A 75 -7.67 11.82 -4.71
CA LEU A 75 -7.37 10.50 -5.26
C LEU A 75 -7.96 10.30 -6.66
N GLY A 76 -9.14 10.85 -6.96
CA GLY A 76 -9.78 10.66 -8.27
C GLY A 76 -8.91 11.14 -9.43
N ALA A 77 -8.23 12.28 -9.26
CA ALA A 77 -7.36 12.85 -10.29
C ALA A 77 -5.92 12.29 -10.26
N MET A 78 -5.43 11.94 -9.07
CA MET A 78 -4.02 11.57 -8.87
C MET A 78 -3.75 10.07 -8.90
N ARG A 79 -4.78 9.21 -8.78
CA ARG A 79 -4.59 7.76 -8.57
C ARG A 79 -3.69 7.13 -9.62
N GLU A 80 -3.93 7.36 -10.90
CA GLU A 80 -3.17 6.70 -11.98
C GLU A 80 -1.67 7.01 -11.90
N SER A 81 -1.31 8.30 -11.82
CA SER A 81 0.10 8.71 -11.75
C SER A 81 0.78 8.26 -10.45
N GLU A 82 0.06 8.30 -9.33
CA GLU A 82 0.56 7.84 -8.04
C GLU A 82 0.75 6.33 -7.99
N VAL A 83 -0.14 5.55 -8.61
CA VAL A 83 0.00 4.10 -8.74
C VAL A 83 1.24 3.76 -9.55
N THR A 84 1.43 4.40 -10.71
CA THR A 84 2.62 4.17 -11.54
C THR A 84 3.91 4.54 -10.79
N CYS A 85 3.96 5.69 -10.10
CA CYS A 85 5.09 6.08 -9.27
C CYS A 85 5.38 5.04 -8.18
N THR A 86 4.35 4.56 -7.48
CA THR A 86 4.48 3.62 -6.38
C THR A 86 4.90 2.23 -6.86
N VAL A 87 4.36 1.77 -8.00
CA VAL A 87 4.74 0.49 -8.62
C VAL A 87 6.22 0.51 -9.02
N ASN A 88 6.72 1.62 -9.56
CA ASN A 88 8.15 1.75 -9.87
C ASN A 88 9.01 1.65 -8.60
N ALA A 89 8.63 2.33 -7.52
CA ALA A 89 9.34 2.23 -6.24
C ALA A 89 9.34 0.81 -5.67
N ILE A 90 8.22 0.07 -5.80
CA ILE A 90 8.13 -1.34 -5.38
C ILE A 90 9.04 -2.24 -6.23
N MET A 91 9.10 -2.01 -7.54
CA MET A 91 9.95 -2.80 -8.43
C MET A 91 11.43 -2.63 -8.13
N GLU A 92 11.85 -1.44 -7.68
CA GLU A 92 13.24 -1.16 -7.28
C GLU A 92 13.55 -1.69 -5.87
N HIS A 93 12.63 -1.51 -4.92
CA HIS A 93 12.81 -1.85 -3.50
C HIS A 93 11.63 -2.66 -2.94
N PRO A 94 11.47 -3.93 -3.35
CA PRO A 94 10.32 -4.75 -2.94
C PRO A 94 10.25 -5.02 -1.43
N GLU A 95 11.37 -4.99 -0.72
CA GLU A 95 11.48 -5.12 0.73
C GLU A 95 10.93 -3.91 1.51
N ASN A 96 10.74 -2.77 0.85
CA ASN A 96 10.25 -1.56 1.51
C ASN A 96 8.73 -1.61 1.70
N GLU A 97 8.25 -1.76 2.94
CA GLU A 97 6.82 -1.83 3.26
C GLU A 97 6.06 -0.52 2.94
N SER A 98 6.72 0.64 2.97
CA SER A 98 6.08 1.96 2.81
C SER A 98 5.34 2.13 1.48
N PRO A 99 5.93 1.89 0.30
CA PRO A 99 5.21 1.99 -0.96
C PRO A 99 4.08 0.96 -1.09
N TRP A 100 4.21 -0.26 -0.54
CA TRP A 100 3.09 -1.22 -0.50
C TRP A 100 1.91 -0.73 0.35
N ARG A 101 2.18 -0.04 1.46
CA ARG A 101 1.14 0.59 2.29
C ARG A 101 0.52 1.80 1.61
N TYR A 102 1.34 2.60 0.94
CA TYR A 102 0.90 3.75 0.15
C TYR A 102 -0.04 3.32 -0.97
N LEU A 103 0.34 2.28 -1.73
CA LEU A 103 -0.46 1.71 -2.82
C LEU A 103 -1.85 1.30 -2.33
N ARG A 104 -1.97 0.59 -1.19
CA ARG A 104 -3.28 0.27 -0.58
C ARG A 104 -4.08 1.53 -0.25
N GLY A 105 -3.41 2.57 0.24
CA GLY A 105 -4.03 3.85 0.58
C GLY A 105 -4.66 4.57 -0.62
N LEU A 106 -4.08 4.44 -1.81
CA LEU A 106 -4.59 5.09 -3.03
C LEU A 106 -6.00 4.62 -3.44
N TYR A 107 -6.40 3.44 -2.97
CA TYR A 107 -7.72 2.84 -3.19
C TYR A 107 -8.56 2.82 -1.92
N ARG A 108 -8.27 3.71 -0.97
CA ARG A 108 -9.06 3.82 0.26
C ARG A 108 -10.55 3.98 -0.08
N ASN A 109 -11.39 3.11 0.48
CA ASN A 109 -12.84 3.01 0.27
C ASN A 109 -13.27 2.48 -1.12
N ASP A 110 -12.33 2.01 -1.95
CA ASP A 110 -12.58 1.51 -3.31
C ASP A 110 -11.77 0.25 -3.58
N THR A 111 -12.02 -0.79 -2.77
CA THR A 111 -11.29 -2.05 -2.84
C THR A 111 -11.51 -2.79 -4.17
N GLN A 112 -12.65 -2.57 -4.84
CA GLN A 112 -12.91 -3.15 -6.15
C GLN A 112 -11.99 -2.56 -7.23
N ALA A 113 -11.74 -1.25 -7.21
CA ALA A 113 -10.75 -0.66 -8.12
C ALA A 113 -9.33 -1.20 -7.86
N LEU A 114 -8.95 -1.47 -6.61
CA LEU A 114 -7.65 -2.11 -6.30
C LEU A 114 -7.56 -3.52 -6.93
N VAL A 115 -8.63 -4.31 -6.82
CA VAL A 115 -8.71 -5.67 -7.37
C VAL A 115 -8.64 -5.67 -8.90
N GLN A 116 -9.22 -4.66 -9.54
CA GLN A 116 -9.30 -4.55 -11.00
C GLN A 116 -8.08 -3.87 -11.62
N ASP A 117 -7.20 -3.24 -10.83
CA ASP A 117 -6.04 -2.54 -11.36
C ASP A 117 -4.96 -3.52 -11.87
N PRO A 118 -4.66 -3.54 -13.18
CA PRO A 118 -3.71 -4.47 -13.76
C PRO A 118 -2.26 -4.20 -13.31
N GLN A 119 -1.92 -2.97 -12.93
CA GLN A 119 -0.56 -2.64 -12.45
C GLN A 119 -0.29 -3.32 -11.11
N VAL A 120 -1.30 -3.41 -10.24
CA VAL A 120 -1.21 -4.07 -8.93
C VAL A 120 -1.03 -5.58 -9.09
N ALA A 121 -1.81 -6.23 -9.96
CA ALA A 121 -1.63 -7.65 -10.26
C ALA A 121 -0.26 -7.93 -10.91
N SER A 122 0.17 -7.06 -11.84
CA SER A 122 1.44 -7.18 -12.54
C SER A 122 2.64 -7.08 -11.60
N VAL A 123 2.66 -6.11 -10.68
CA VAL A 123 3.76 -5.96 -9.72
C VAL A 123 3.83 -7.15 -8.77
N CYS A 124 2.68 -7.64 -8.26
CA CYS A 124 2.64 -8.85 -7.45
C CYS A 124 3.24 -10.05 -8.20
N LEU A 125 2.83 -10.28 -9.46
CA LEU A 125 3.37 -11.36 -10.27
C LEU A 125 4.89 -11.26 -10.42
N LYS A 126 5.41 -10.09 -10.82
CA LYS A 126 6.85 -9.87 -11.03
C LYS A 126 7.67 -10.16 -9.77
N ILE A 127 7.25 -9.65 -8.62
CA ILE A 127 7.96 -9.86 -7.36
C ILE A 127 7.88 -11.33 -6.90
N LEU A 128 6.71 -11.98 -7.03
CA LEU A 128 6.54 -13.38 -6.69
C LEU A 128 7.40 -14.30 -7.58
N THR A 129 7.47 -14.02 -8.88
CA THR A 129 8.31 -14.77 -9.82
C THR A 129 9.80 -14.58 -9.56
N ALA A 130 10.22 -13.40 -9.09
CA ALA A 130 11.61 -13.15 -8.71
C ALA A 130 12.04 -13.94 -7.44
N LYS A 131 11.08 -14.43 -6.65
CA LYS A 131 11.30 -15.19 -5.41
C LYS A 131 12.24 -14.50 -4.40
N ASN A 132 12.27 -13.16 -4.43
CA ASN A 132 13.02 -12.36 -3.46
C ASN A 132 12.12 -11.28 -2.85
N ASN A 133 12.27 -11.01 -1.54
CA ASN A 133 11.54 -9.97 -0.80
C ASN A 133 10.01 -9.95 -1.03
N TYR A 134 9.41 -11.13 -1.21
CA TYR A 134 8.04 -11.30 -1.67
C TYR A 134 6.98 -11.27 -0.55
N VAL A 135 7.35 -11.03 0.70
CA VAL A 135 6.42 -11.01 1.85
C VAL A 135 5.29 -10.01 1.63
N HIS A 136 5.62 -8.80 1.19
CA HIS A 136 4.63 -7.75 0.97
C HIS A 136 3.76 -8.01 -0.27
N ALA A 137 4.35 -8.60 -1.31
CA ALA A 137 3.61 -9.05 -2.50
C ALA A 137 2.61 -10.16 -2.17
N LEU A 138 2.99 -11.16 -1.36
CA LEU A 138 2.08 -12.20 -0.87
C LEU A 138 0.97 -11.60 0.00
N SER A 139 1.31 -10.68 0.89
CA SER A 139 0.32 -9.98 1.72
C SER A 139 -0.66 -9.18 0.87
N MET A 140 -0.20 -8.47 -0.17
CA MET A 140 -1.08 -7.75 -1.09
C MET A 140 -1.96 -8.73 -1.88
N LEU A 141 -1.38 -9.78 -2.45
CA LEU A 141 -2.13 -10.81 -3.18
C LEU A 141 -3.20 -11.46 -2.29
N LEU A 142 -2.90 -11.75 -1.03
CA LEU A 142 -3.87 -12.28 -0.08
C LEU A 142 -5.07 -11.33 0.07
N ASP A 143 -4.82 -10.03 0.21
CA ASP A 143 -5.88 -9.03 0.29
C ASP A 143 -6.73 -9.03 -1.00
N LEU A 144 -6.10 -9.06 -2.18
CA LEU A 144 -6.79 -9.14 -3.47
C LEU A 144 -7.69 -10.39 -3.56
N LEU A 145 -7.17 -11.57 -3.20
CA LEU A 145 -7.90 -12.83 -3.24
C LEU A 145 -9.12 -12.81 -2.30
N CYS A 146 -8.97 -12.26 -1.09
CA CYS A 146 -10.08 -12.10 -0.15
C CYS A 146 -11.19 -11.18 -0.68
N HIS A 147 -10.89 -10.31 -1.64
CA HIS A 147 -11.82 -9.37 -2.25
C HIS A 147 -12.30 -9.80 -3.66
N GLY A 148 -12.11 -11.07 -4.03
CA GLY A 148 -12.69 -11.65 -5.24
C GLY A 148 -11.77 -11.64 -6.47
N PHE A 149 -10.51 -11.24 -6.33
CA PHE A 149 -9.53 -11.31 -7.41
C PHE A 149 -9.41 -12.74 -7.94
N GLN A 150 -9.48 -12.88 -9.27
CA GLN A 150 -9.30 -14.15 -9.95
C GLN A 150 -7.85 -14.26 -10.44
N PRO A 151 -6.97 -15.03 -9.76
CA PRO A 151 -5.56 -15.09 -10.11
C PRO A 151 -5.35 -15.86 -11.40
N SER A 152 -4.51 -15.30 -12.27
CA SER A 152 -4.07 -15.96 -13.50
C SER A 152 -3.23 -17.21 -13.21
N LEU A 153 -3.01 -18.03 -14.23
CA LEU A 153 -2.21 -19.25 -14.09
C LEU A 153 -0.76 -18.93 -13.70
N GLU A 154 -0.21 -17.81 -14.18
CA GLU A 154 1.13 -17.33 -13.86
C GLU A 154 1.27 -16.99 -12.37
N ILE A 155 0.28 -16.28 -11.80
CA ILE A 155 0.28 -15.95 -10.36
C ILE A 155 0.18 -17.23 -9.53
N ARG A 156 -0.70 -18.16 -9.90
CA ARG A 156 -0.84 -19.45 -9.22
C ARG A 156 0.49 -20.21 -9.25
N ASN A 157 1.13 -20.31 -10.41
CA ASN A 157 2.41 -20.98 -10.56
C ASN A 157 3.53 -20.29 -9.76
N ALA A 158 3.56 -18.96 -9.72
CA ALA A 158 4.52 -18.21 -8.92
C ALA A 158 4.36 -18.52 -7.42
N VAL A 159 3.13 -18.51 -6.89
CA VAL A 159 2.84 -18.85 -5.49
C VAL A 159 3.18 -20.31 -5.18
N TYR A 160 2.76 -21.26 -6.02
CA TYR A 160 3.09 -22.67 -5.80
C TYR A 160 4.59 -22.94 -5.89
N GLY A 161 5.32 -22.20 -6.74
CA GLY A 161 6.77 -22.27 -6.82
C GLY A 161 7.50 -21.74 -5.57
N LEU A 162 6.81 -21.09 -4.64
CA LEU A 162 7.30 -20.67 -3.33
C LEU A 162 6.91 -21.65 -2.20
N SER A 163 6.00 -22.60 -2.47
CA SER A 163 5.58 -23.62 -1.52
C SER A 163 6.36 -24.90 -1.72
N ASP A 164 7.01 -25.41 -0.67
CA ASP A 164 7.66 -26.72 -0.68
C ASP A 164 6.65 -27.88 -0.74
N SER A 165 5.41 -27.62 -0.32
CA SER A 165 4.33 -28.57 -0.43
C SER A 165 3.73 -28.51 -1.84
N GLY A 166 3.86 -29.59 -2.61
CA GLY A 166 3.28 -29.76 -3.95
C GLY A 166 1.75 -29.84 -3.98
N ALA A 167 1.07 -29.06 -3.13
CA ALA A 167 -0.39 -28.98 -2.99
C ALA A 167 -1.02 -28.19 -4.15
N GLN A 168 -0.78 -28.66 -5.37
CA GLN A 168 -1.45 -28.21 -6.60
C GLN A 168 -2.95 -28.51 -6.46
N GLY A 169 -3.79 -27.46 -6.41
CA GLY A 169 -5.27 -27.59 -6.34
C GLY A 169 -5.91 -27.28 -4.98
N SER A 170 -5.12 -26.86 -3.98
CA SER A 170 -5.66 -26.34 -2.72
C SER A 170 -6.13 -24.88 -2.85
N ASP A 171 -6.99 -24.45 -1.93
CA ASP A 171 -7.44 -23.05 -1.83
C ASP A 171 -6.22 -22.11 -1.75
N LEU A 172 -6.03 -21.27 -2.77
CA LEU A 172 -4.85 -20.42 -2.92
C LEU A 172 -4.66 -19.49 -1.71
N VAL A 173 -5.75 -19.03 -1.09
CA VAL A 173 -5.69 -18.21 0.12
C VAL A 173 -4.98 -18.95 1.25
N LYS A 174 -5.28 -20.25 1.43
CA LYS A 174 -4.64 -21.07 2.47
C LYS A 174 -3.16 -21.31 2.18
N VAL A 175 -2.80 -21.47 0.90
CA VAL A 175 -1.41 -21.63 0.47
C VAL A 175 -0.62 -20.36 0.78
N VAL A 176 -1.12 -19.20 0.36
CA VAL A 176 -0.49 -17.90 0.62
C VAL A 176 -0.30 -17.67 2.12
N CYS A 177 -1.33 -17.91 2.95
CA CYS A 177 -1.21 -17.80 4.40
C CYS A 177 -0.14 -18.75 4.98
N SER A 178 0.01 -19.95 4.42
CA SER A 178 1.02 -20.92 4.89
C SER A 178 2.43 -20.50 4.55
N ILE A 179 2.64 -19.93 3.36
CA ILE A 179 3.94 -19.37 3.00
C ILE A 179 4.24 -18.19 3.94
N LEU A 180 3.28 -17.28 4.13
CA LEU A 180 3.43 -16.11 5.02
C LEU A 180 3.74 -16.48 6.47
N GLU A 181 3.17 -17.56 7.01
CA GLU A 181 3.52 -18.08 8.34
C GLU A 181 5.00 -18.45 8.47
N LEU A 182 5.60 -18.97 7.39
CA LEU A 182 7.01 -19.37 7.37
C LEU A 182 7.94 -18.18 7.15
N VAL A 183 7.59 -17.27 6.22
CA VAL A 183 8.47 -16.16 5.82
C VAL A 183 8.32 -14.90 6.68
N ASP A 184 7.25 -14.78 7.45
CA ASP A 184 7.00 -13.68 8.40
C ASP A 184 6.64 -14.25 9.79
N PRO A 185 7.63 -14.83 10.51
CA PRO A 185 7.40 -15.54 11.76
C PRO A 185 6.87 -14.61 12.87
N MET A 186 7.21 -13.32 12.84
CA MET A 186 6.71 -12.34 13.81
C MET A 186 5.20 -12.19 13.73
N ARG A 187 4.61 -12.31 12.53
CA ARG A 187 3.16 -12.23 12.31
C ARG A 187 2.52 -13.59 12.04
N ALA A 188 3.19 -14.71 12.35
CA ALA A 188 2.68 -16.06 12.08
C ALA A 188 1.28 -16.32 12.68
N ASN A 189 1.03 -15.86 13.92
CA ASN A 189 -0.30 -15.98 14.54
C ASN A 189 -1.39 -15.19 13.78
N TYR A 190 -1.03 -14.03 13.22
CA TYR A 190 -1.93 -13.22 12.41
C TYR A 190 -2.26 -13.92 11.08
N TRP A 191 -1.26 -14.50 10.42
CA TRP A 191 -1.46 -15.27 9.18
C TRP A 191 -2.29 -16.54 9.41
N LYS A 192 -2.10 -17.21 10.54
CA LYS A 192 -2.93 -18.34 10.98
C LYS A 192 -4.38 -17.96 11.21
N TRP A 193 -4.60 -16.80 11.85
CA TRP A 193 -5.94 -16.24 12.01
C TRP A 193 -6.58 -15.89 10.66
N ARG A 194 -5.85 -15.24 9.74
CA ARG A 194 -6.33 -14.91 8.38
C ARG A 194 -6.75 -16.15 7.60
N ARG A 195 -5.95 -17.23 7.64
CA ARG A 195 -6.26 -18.52 6.98
C ARG A 195 -7.64 -19.06 7.40
N ASN A 196 -7.98 -18.94 8.68
CA ASN A 196 -9.23 -19.47 9.22
C ASN A 196 -10.45 -18.57 8.95
N MET A 197 -10.23 -17.27 8.68
CA MET A 197 -11.29 -16.30 8.39
C MET A 197 -11.67 -16.21 6.91
N ALA A 198 -10.80 -16.65 6.00
CA ALA A 198 -11.03 -16.63 4.56
C ALA A 198 -12.39 -17.22 4.10
N PRO A 199 -12.93 -18.30 4.70
CA PRO A 199 -14.24 -18.83 4.31
C PRO A 199 -15.43 -17.96 4.79
N ALA A 200 -15.26 -17.15 5.83
CA ALA A 200 -16.35 -16.38 6.45
C ALA A 200 -16.63 -15.05 5.72
N GLN A 201 -15.60 -14.37 5.22
CA GLN A 201 -15.75 -13.08 4.53
C GLN A 201 -16.35 -13.22 3.11
N ALA A 202 -16.00 -14.27 2.37
CA ALA A 202 -16.61 -14.56 1.07
C ALA A 202 -18.12 -14.82 1.17
N ALA A 203 -18.57 -15.43 2.28
CA ALA A 203 -19.99 -15.69 2.55
C ALA A 203 -20.76 -14.43 3.03
N GLN A 204 -20.05 -13.38 3.46
CA GLN A 204 -20.65 -12.14 3.96
C GLN A 204 -20.84 -11.12 2.83
N CYS A 205 -19.87 -10.98 1.92
CA CYS A 205 -20.01 -10.13 0.72
C CYS A 205 -21.19 -10.58 -0.19
N LEU A 206 -21.43 -11.89 -0.32
CA LEU A 206 -22.57 -12.42 -1.06
C LEU A 206 -23.94 -12.10 -0.42
N LYS A 207 -23.98 -11.76 0.89
CA LYS A 207 -25.22 -11.37 1.58
C LYS A 207 -25.53 -9.88 1.42
N ASP A 208 -24.50 -9.05 1.37
CA ASP A 208 -24.66 -7.59 1.20
C ASP A 208 -25.12 -7.24 -0.23
N ASP A 209 -24.68 -8.00 -1.24
CA ASP A 209 -25.19 -7.87 -2.62
C ASP A 209 -26.64 -8.37 -2.79
N GLY A 210 -27.12 -9.25 -1.89
CA GLY A 210 -28.50 -9.75 -1.90
C GLY A 210 -29.52 -8.82 -1.25
N LEU A 211 -29.08 -7.85 -0.44
CA LEU A 211 -29.96 -6.94 0.32
C LEU A 211 -30.17 -5.58 -0.37
N THR A 212 -29.41 -5.26 -1.42
CA THR A 212 -29.61 -4.02 -2.21
C THR A 212 -30.66 -4.16 -3.33
N GLY A 213 -31.16 -5.38 -3.58
CA GLY A 213 -32.18 -5.67 -4.60
C GLY A 213 -33.64 -5.70 -4.10
N LEU A 214 -33.90 -5.46 -2.81
CA LEU A 214 -35.25 -5.48 -2.23
C LEU A 214 -35.47 -4.32 -1.26
N SER A 215 -35.48 -3.10 -1.80
CA SER A 215 -36.21 -1.99 -1.19
C SER A 215 -36.70 -1.06 -2.30
N LEU A 216 -38.02 -1.17 -2.56
CA LEU A 216 -38.96 -0.24 -3.23
C LEU A 216 -38.39 0.89 -4.11
#